data_AF-A0AAX4HN34-F1
#
_entry.id   AF-A0AAX4HN34-F1
#
_cell.length_a   1.000
_cell.length_b   1.000
_cell.length_c   1.000
_cell.angle_alpha   90.00
_cell.angle_beta   90.00
_cell.angle_gamma   90.00
#
_symmetry.space_group_name_H-M   'P 1'
#
loop_
_entity.id
_entity.type
_entity.pdbx_description
1 polymer ?
#
loop_
_entity_poly.entity_id
_entity_poly.type
_entity_poly.pdbx_seq_one_letter_code
_entity_poly.pdbx_strand_id
1 'polypeptide(L)'
;MIISLGFIRSSSQVLIKELNWLQNSLETRIIDVTDLADQNLQALFIHDNEHYSSLVSLLEKEKAFYPILDANDENLTLSSFESMPAQQFRDIYLKVLNRWTMHQNFSSIENVWKITNHFRELWKKDRITFFEEFWYWMKRNIGATEMTMLFNDVISTEEKDENNEKKERPKLTTSLLSGTKKCNFQQGAAKERELMASYIDKFHDVFEVTEFNPSKGQFVATAQIERSPIMFMARTAQLNQLQRTVLAAVFNGLQV
;
A
#
# COMPACT_ATOMS: atom_id res chain seq x y z
N MET A 1 -12.82 5.98 0.25
CA MET A 1 -11.66 5.69 -0.61
C MET A 1 -11.67 6.75 -1.69
N ILE A 2 -10.56 7.48 -1.83
CA ILE A 2 -10.36 8.47 -2.89
C ILE A 2 -9.45 7.81 -3.92
N ILE A 3 -9.81 7.88 -5.19
CA ILE A 3 -9.02 7.37 -6.30
C ILE A 3 -8.63 8.54 -7.18
N SER A 4 -7.33 8.74 -7.38
CA SER A 4 -6.75 9.79 -8.20
C SER A 4 -6.00 9.17 -9.39
N LEU A 5 -6.41 9.52 -10.61
CA LEU A 5 -5.71 9.16 -11.85
C LEU A 5 -5.14 10.43 -12.47
N GLY A 6 -3.90 10.35 -12.96
CA GLY A 6 -3.22 11.45 -13.64
C GLY A 6 -3.17 11.25 -15.16
N PHE A 7 -3.22 12.34 -15.91
CA PHE A 7 -2.97 12.37 -17.36
C PHE A 7 -1.97 13.50 -17.64
N ILE A 8 -0.82 13.17 -18.24
CA ILE A 8 0.17 14.19 -18.61
C ILE A 8 -0.39 15.02 -19.78
N ARG A 9 -0.60 16.32 -19.54
CA ARG A 9 -1.11 17.25 -20.54
C ARG A 9 0.02 17.88 -21.36
N SER A 10 1.14 18.16 -20.71
CA SER A 10 2.33 18.75 -21.31
C SER A 10 3.56 18.39 -20.48
N SER A 11 4.75 18.81 -20.92
CA SER A 11 6.00 18.61 -20.18
C SER A 11 6.04 19.25 -18.79
N SER A 12 5.12 20.18 -18.48
CA SER A 12 5.04 20.88 -17.20
C SER A 12 3.75 20.64 -16.42
N GLN A 13 2.66 20.17 -17.05
CA GLN A 13 1.36 20.07 -16.40
C GLN A 13 0.77 18.66 -16.44
N VAL A 14 0.14 18.27 -15.33
CA VAL A 14 -0.62 17.02 -15.19
C VAL A 14 -2.06 17.34 -14.80
N LEU A 15 -3.00 16.74 -15.52
CA LEU A 15 -4.41 16.74 -15.19
C LEU A 15 -4.69 15.58 -14.22
N ILE A 16 -5.15 15.87 -13.02
CA ILE A 16 -5.55 14.87 -12.03
C ILE A 16 -7.06 14.88 -11.91
N LYS A 17 -7.64 13.68 -11.95
CA LYS A 17 -9.05 13.46 -11.72
C LYS A 17 -9.24 12.54 -10.54
N GLU A 18 -10.07 12.97 -9.59
CA GLU A 18 -10.27 12.32 -8.31
C GLU A 18 -11.71 11.86 -8.17
N LEU A 19 -11.90 10.59 -7.88
CA LEU A 19 -13.19 9.97 -7.62
C LEU A 19 -13.32 9.69 -6.13
N ASN A 20 -14.33 10.27 -5.50
CA ASN A 20 -14.78 9.79 -4.20
C ASN A 20 -15.67 8.56 -4.38
N TRP A 21 -15.14 7.39 -4.05
CA TRP A 21 -15.82 6.11 -4.27
C TRP A 21 -17.18 5.98 -3.58
N LEU A 22 -17.36 6.64 -2.43
CA LEU A 22 -18.59 6.54 -1.65
C LEU A 22 -19.68 7.52 -2.11
N GLN A 23 -19.27 8.74 -2.47
CA GLN A 23 -20.18 9.80 -2.88
C GLN A 23 -20.42 9.83 -4.39
N ASN A 24 -19.63 9.07 -5.16
CA ASN A 24 -19.65 9.05 -6.62
C ASN A 24 -19.46 10.45 -7.23
N SER A 25 -18.70 11.32 -6.55
CA SER A 25 -18.34 12.65 -7.02
C SER A 25 -16.98 12.63 -7.69
N LEU A 26 -16.84 13.43 -8.75
CA LEU A 26 -15.60 13.63 -9.48
C LEU A 26 -15.12 15.06 -9.31
N GLU A 27 -13.84 15.20 -8.99
CA GLU A 27 -13.14 16.47 -8.96
C GLU A 27 -11.99 16.41 -9.96
N THR A 28 -11.66 17.54 -10.57
CA THR A 28 -10.58 17.64 -11.55
C THR A 28 -9.72 18.83 -11.19
N ARG A 29 -8.41 18.63 -11.16
CA ARG A 29 -7.41 19.65 -10.84
C ARG A 29 -6.21 19.52 -11.76
N ILE A 30 -5.58 20.65 -12.06
CA ILE A 30 -4.33 20.69 -12.81
C ILE A 30 -3.22 21.01 -11.82
N ILE A 31 -2.12 20.26 -11.89
CA ILE A 31 -0.92 20.48 -11.08
C ILE A 31 0.30 20.60 -11.98
N ASP A 32 1.38 21.16 -11.43
CA ASP A 32 2.68 21.11 -12.07
C ASP A 32 3.33 19.73 -11.86
N VAL A 33 4.12 19.29 -12.85
CA VAL A 33 4.78 17.96 -12.83
C VAL A 33 5.74 17.82 -11.65
N THR A 34 6.28 18.92 -11.12
CA THR A 34 7.14 18.91 -9.92
C THR A 34 6.42 18.39 -8.69
N ASP A 35 5.11 18.60 -8.61
CA ASP A 35 4.29 18.26 -7.44
C ASP A 35 3.76 16.83 -7.50
N LEU A 36 4.07 16.09 -8.57
CA LEU A 36 3.67 14.69 -8.78
C LEU A 36 4.15 13.79 -7.64
N ALA A 37 5.32 14.10 -7.09
CA ALA A 37 5.90 13.37 -5.97
C ALA A 37 5.01 13.39 -4.71
N ASP A 38 4.24 14.46 -4.52
CA ASP A 38 3.40 14.68 -3.35
C ASP A 38 1.95 14.22 -3.56
N GLN A 39 1.57 13.89 -4.79
CA GLN A 39 0.24 13.37 -5.08
C GLN A 39 0.14 11.86 -4.87
N ASN A 40 -0.99 11.43 -4.32
CA ASN A 40 -1.32 10.02 -4.14
C ASN A 40 -2.05 9.48 -5.38
N LEU A 41 -1.32 9.32 -6.49
CA LEU A 41 -1.87 8.74 -7.72
C LEU A 41 -1.96 7.21 -7.64
N GLN A 42 -2.97 6.67 -8.32
CA GLN A 42 -3.11 5.23 -8.54
C GLN A 42 -2.75 4.79 -9.96
N ALA A 43 -2.73 5.71 -10.92
CA ALA A 43 -2.12 5.51 -12.23
C ALA A 43 -1.80 6.85 -12.89
N LEU A 44 -0.90 6.82 -13.87
CA LEU A 44 -0.55 7.96 -14.71
C LEU A 44 -0.60 7.55 -16.18
N PHE A 45 -1.32 8.32 -16.99
CA PHE A 45 -1.41 8.14 -18.44
C PHE A 45 -0.52 9.14 -19.16
N ILE A 46 0.17 8.67 -20.19
CA ILE A 46 1.07 9.45 -21.04
C ILE A 46 0.66 9.22 -22.48
N HIS A 47 0.66 10.27 -23.31
CA HIS A 47 0.44 10.10 -24.75
C HIS A 47 1.80 10.02 -25.46
N ASP A 48 1.98 8.99 -26.30
CA ASP A 48 3.25 8.64 -26.97
C ASP A 48 3.82 9.70 -27.96
N ASN A 49 3.20 10.88 -28.06
CA ASN A 49 3.55 11.91 -29.04
C ASN A 49 4.46 13.03 -28.52
N GLU A 50 4.72 13.09 -27.21
CA GLU A 50 5.57 14.13 -26.63
C GLU A 50 6.89 13.51 -26.13
N HIS A 51 8.01 14.00 -26.67
CA HIS A 51 9.35 13.66 -26.24
C HIS A 51 9.60 14.13 -24.80
N TYR A 52 9.11 13.38 -23.81
CA TYR A 52 9.31 13.65 -22.38
C TYR A 52 10.69 13.19 -21.87
N SER A 53 11.75 13.36 -22.67
CA SER A 53 13.11 12.98 -22.28
C SER A 53 13.53 13.62 -20.94
N SER A 54 13.02 14.82 -20.66
CA SER A 54 13.19 15.53 -19.39
C SER A 54 12.45 14.91 -18.20
N LEU A 55 11.35 14.17 -18.43
CA LEU A 55 10.54 13.56 -17.36
C LEU A 55 10.91 12.10 -17.08
N VAL A 56 11.70 11.45 -17.94
CA VAL A 56 12.07 10.04 -17.78
C VAL A 56 12.58 9.75 -16.36
N SER A 57 13.50 10.57 -15.85
CA SER A 57 14.08 10.36 -14.52
C SER A 57 13.06 10.49 -13.37
N LEU A 58 12.06 11.36 -13.51
CA LEU A 58 10.96 11.50 -12.55
C LEU A 58 10.02 10.30 -12.65
N LEU A 59 9.62 9.93 -13.87
CA LEU A 59 8.71 8.82 -14.12
C LEU A 59 9.30 7.48 -13.66
N GLU A 60 10.60 7.23 -13.86
CA GLU A 60 11.27 6.02 -13.36
C GLU A 60 11.18 5.88 -11.84
N LYS A 61 11.30 6.99 -11.08
CA LYS A 61 11.12 6.96 -9.62
C LYS A 61 9.69 6.64 -9.22
N GLU A 62 8.72 7.10 -10.02
CA GLU A 62 7.30 6.96 -9.75
C GLU A 62 6.74 5.58 -10.12
N LYS A 63 7.35 4.88 -11.09
CA LYS A 63 6.97 3.51 -11.51
C LYS A 63 6.95 2.50 -10.37
N ALA A 64 7.69 2.74 -9.29
CA ALA A 64 7.70 1.87 -8.12
C ALA A 64 6.40 1.93 -7.30
N PHE A 65 5.60 2.99 -7.45
CA PHE A 65 4.41 3.25 -6.62
C PHE A 65 3.10 2.96 -7.37
N TYR A 66 3.02 3.27 -8.66
CA TYR A 66 1.82 3.08 -9.48
C TYR A 66 2.17 2.81 -10.96
N PRO A 67 1.26 2.18 -11.72
CA PRO A 67 1.45 1.97 -13.15
C PRO A 67 1.47 3.29 -13.94
N ILE A 68 2.41 3.37 -14.87
CA ILE A 68 2.49 4.41 -15.90
C ILE A 68 2.14 3.75 -17.23
N LEU A 69 1.12 4.24 -17.92
CA LEU A 69 0.52 3.60 -19.10
C LEU A 69 0.49 4.58 -20.28
N ASP A 70 0.55 4.03 -21.50
CA ASP A 70 0.20 4.80 -22.68
C ASP A 70 -1.33 5.02 -22.69
N ALA A 71 -1.74 6.26 -22.92
CA ALA A 71 -3.13 6.64 -23.10
C ALA A 71 -3.76 5.93 -24.30
N ASN A 72 -2.97 5.62 -25.34
CA ASN A 72 -3.45 4.93 -26.54
C ASN A 72 -3.90 3.49 -26.26
N ASP A 73 -3.24 2.77 -25.35
CA ASP A 73 -3.63 1.40 -24.92
C ASP A 73 -5.07 1.34 -24.41
N GLU A 74 -5.54 2.46 -23.83
CA GLU A 74 -6.86 2.60 -23.23
C GLU A 74 -7.84 3.41 -24.09
N ASN A 75 -7.45 3.75 -25.33
CA ASN A 75 -8.19 4.66 -26.23
C ASN A 75 -8.53 6.01 -25.57
N LEU A 76 -7.64 6.51 -24.71
CA LEU A 76 -7.83 7.75 -23.98
C LEU A 76 -7.17 8.93 -24.68
N THR A 77 -7.97 9.95 -24.93
CA THR A 77 -7.51 11.30 -25.27
C THR A 77 -7.69 12.23 -24.06
N LEU A 78 -6.93 13.33 -24.02
CA LEU A 78 -7.07 14.34 -22.96
C LEU A 78 -8.53 14.80 -22.80
N SER A 79 -9.21 15.10 -23.90
CA SER A 79 -10.61 15.55 -23.90
C SER A 79 -11.57 14.46 -23.39
N SER A 80 -11.33 13.20 -23.75
CA SER A 80 -12.12 12.08 -23.24
C SER A 80 -11.92 11.86 -21.74
N PHE A 81 -10.69 12.03 -21.24
CA PHE A 81 -10.36 11.88 -19.83
C PHE A 81 -10.99 12.99 -18.98
N GLU A 82 -10.92 14.24 -19.46
CA GLU A 82 -11.50 15.40 -18.79
C GLU A 82 -13.03 15.30 -18.69
N SER A 83 -13.70 14.94 -19.79
CA SER A 83 -15.18 14.84 -19.84
C SER A 83 -15.76 13.53 -19.29
N MET A 84 -14.90 12.60 -18.87
CA MET A 84 -15.32 11.25 -18.45
C MET A 84 -16.29 11.25 -17.26
N PRO A 85 -17.42 10.54 -17.32
CA PRO A 85 -18.32 10.37 -16.19
C PRO A 85 -17.74 9.40 -15.14
N ALA A 86 -18.25 9.48 -13.90
CA ALA A 86 -17.75 8.73 -12.75
C ALA A 86 -17.74 7.21 -12.96
N GLN A 87 -18.76 6.67 -13.64
CA GLN A 87 -18.85 5.24 -13.92
C GLN A 87 -17.73 4.77 -14.85
N GLN A 88 -17.50 5.46 -15.96
CA GLN A 88 -16.42 5.10 -16.89
C GLN A 88 -15.04 5.26 -16.25
N PHE A 89 -14.85 6.30 -15.43
CA PHE A 89 -13.63 6.49 -14.67
C PHE A 89 -13.34 5.33 -13.72
N ARG A 90 -14.38 4.84 -13.03
CA ARG A 90 -14.30 3.67 -12.15
C ARG A 90 -13.93 2.41 -12.92
N ASP A 91 -14.51 2.20 -14.09
CA ASP A 91 -14.26 1.01 -14.90
C ASP A 91 -12.81 0.98 -15.41
N ILE A 92 -12.28 2.13 -15.86
CA ILE A 92 -10.87 2.26 -16.25
C ILE A 92 -9.94 2.04 -15.06
N TYR A 93 -10.22 2.67 -13.92
CA TYR A 93 -9.44 2.45 -12.70
C TYR A 93 -9.36 0.96 -12.34
N LEU A 94 -10.49 0.25 -12.34
CA LEU A 94 -10.53 -1.18 -12.03
C LEU A 94 -9.74 -2.01 -13.04
N LYS A 95 -9.80 -1.68 -14.33
CA LYS A 95 -9.01 -2.34 -15.38
C LYS A 95 -7.52 -2.15 -15.15
N VAL A 96 -7.09 -0.91 -14.92
CA VAL A 96 -5.67 -0.58 -14.65
C VAL A 96 -5.18 -1.24 -13.37
N LEU A 97 -5.99 -1.18 -12.31
CA LEU A 97 -5.69 -1.81 -11.03
C LEU A 97 -5.50 -3.32 -11.19
N ASN A 98 -6.39 -3.99 -11.94
CA ASN A 98 -6.29 -5.43 -12.22
C ASN A 98 -5.00 -5.78 -12.97
N ARG A 99 -4.64 -5.02 -14.01
CA ARG A 99 -3.39 -5.23 -14.76
C ARG A 99 -2.17 -5.08 -13.86
N TRP A 100 -2.17 -4.05 -13.01
CA TRP A 100 -1.09 -3.78 -12.06
C TRP A 100 -0.96 -4.89 -11.01
N THR A 101 -2.03 -5.21 -10.29
CA THR A 101 -1.99 -6.22 -9.22
C THR A 101 -1.62 -7.59 -9.78
N MET A 102 -2.15 -7.95 -10.96
CA MET A 102 -1.80 -9.19 -11.65
C MET A 102 -0.30 -9.27 -11.95
N HIS A 103 0.29 -8.21 -12.52
CA HIS A 103 1.73 -8.16 -12.78
C HIS A 103 2.56 -8.30 -11.49
N GLN A 104 2.19 -7.57 -10.44
CA GLN A 104 2.88 -7.62 -9.14
C GLN A 104 2.76 -9.00 -8.47
N ASN A 105 1.58 -9.63 -8.55
CA ASN A 105 1.35 -10.96 -8.01
C ASN A 105 2.16 -12.02 -8.76
N PHE A 106 2.20 -11.98 -10.10
CA PHE A 106 3.01 -12.90 -10.89
C PHE A 106 4.50 -12.75 -10.58
N SER A 107 5.01 -11.52 -10.56
CA SER A 107 6.40 -11.24 -10.16
C SER A 107 6.71 -11.76 -8.75
N SER A 108 5.76 -11.62 -7.81
CA SER A 108 5.90 -12.14 -6.46
C SER A 108 5.90 -13.67 -6.40
N ILE A 109 5.13 -14.36 -7.26
CA ILE A 109 5.13 -15.82 -7.36
C ILE A 109 6.47 -16.32 -7.91
N GLU A 110 6.94 -15.72 -9.00
CA GLU A 110 8.22 -16.09 -9.63
C GLU A 110 9.40 -15.92 -8.67
N ASN A 111 9.32 -14.94 -7.76
CA ASN A 111 10.38 -14.62 -6.82
C ASN A 111 10.05 -15.00 -5.37
N VAL A 112 9.04 -15.85 -5.13
CA VAL A 112 8.50 -16.10 -3.77
C VAL A 112 9.58 -16.52 -2.79
N TRP A 113 10.49 -17.42 -3.20
CA TRP A 113 11.58 -17.91 -2.35
C TRP A 113 12.59 -16.81 -1.99
N LYS A 114 12.94 -15.95 -2.96
CA LYS A 114 13.85 -14.82 -2.73
C LYS A 114 13.21 -13.81 -1.78
N ILE A 115 11.94 -13.49 -2.00
CA ILE A 115 11.16 -12.57 -1.17
C ILE A 115 11.08 -13.10 0.26
N THR A 116 10.70 -14.36 0.45
CA THR A 116 10.58 -14.95 1.80
C THR A 116 11.92 -15.01 2.53
N ASN A 117 13.01 -15.37 1.85
CA ASN A 117 14.32 -15.41 2.48
C ASN A 117 14.81 -14.03 2.89
N HIS A 118 14.67 -13.05 1.99
CA HIS A 118 15.01 -11.66 2.27
C HIS A 118 14.24 -11.13 3.49
N PHE A 119 12.92 -11.35 3.53
CA PHE A 119 12.10 -10.93 4.66
C PHE A 119 12.40 -11.70 5.95
N ARG A 120 12.74 -12.99 5.91
CA ARG A 120 13.23 -13.71 7.10
C ARG A 120 14.55 -13.14 7.63
N GLU A 121 15.45 -12.73 6.74
CA GLU A 121 16.71 -12.10 7.15
C GLU A 121 16.46 -10.74 7.78
N LEU A 122 15.61 -9.90 7.15
CA LEU A 122 15.24 -8.60 7.72
C LEU A 122 14.53 -8.77 9.06
N TRP A 123 13.62 -9.73 9.20
CA TRP A 123 12.95 -10.00 10.47
C TRP A 123 13.92 -10.21 11.64
N LYS A 124 15.05 -10.90 11.38
CA LYS A 124 16.08 -11.19 12.39
C LYS A 124 17.07 -10.05 12.60
N LYS A 125 17.39 -9.27 11.55
CA LYS A 125 18.44 -8.25 11.57
C LYS A 125 17.91 -6.84 11.82
N ASP A 126 16.85 -6.46 11.12
CA ASP A 126 16.27 -5.12 11.12
C ASP A 126 14.75 -5.21 10.91
N ARG A 127 14.05 -5.21 12.04
CA ARG A 127 12.60 -5.35 12.08
C ARG A 127 11.86 -4.11 11.53
N ILE A 128 12.45 -2.92 11.63
CA ILE A 128 11.83 -1.69 11.11
C ILE A 128 11.86 -1.75 9.58
N THR A 129 13.02 -2.05 9.01
CA THR A 129 13.19 -2.21 7.56
C THR A 129 12.32 -3.34 7.02
N PHE A 130 12.19 -4.45 7.76
CA PHE A 130 11.21 -5.50 7.43
C PHE A 130 9.81 -4.92 7.23
N PHE A 131 9.28 -4.19 8.22
CA PHE A 131 7.90 -3.69 8.14
C PHE A 131 7.72 -2.66 7.04
N GLU A 132 8.70 -1.77 6.82
CA GLU A 132 8.66 -0.79 5.74
C GLU A 132 8.62 -1.46 4.37
N GLU A 133 9.55 -2.37 4.08
CA GLU A 133 9.59 -3.06 2.79
C GLU A 133 8.38 -3.98 2.60
N PHE A 134 7.96 -4.67 3.66
CA PHE A 134 6.79 -5.52 3.64
C PHE A 134 5.50 -4.72 3.39
N TRP A 135 5.42 -3.49 3.91
CA TRP A 135 4.32 -2.57 3.64
C TRP A 135 4.22 -2.22 2.17
N TYR A 136 5.33 -1.84 1.52
CA TYR A 136 5.33 -1.56 0.08
C TYR A 136 4.98 -2.80 -0.74
N TRP A 137 5.54 -3.96 -0.38
CA TRP A 137 5.25 -5.22 -1.06
C TRP A 137 3.77 -5.59 -0.97
N MET A 138 3.18 -5.58 0.23
CA MET A 138 1.78 -5.94 0.41
C MET A 138 0.87 -4.94 -0.29
N LYS A 139 1.11 -3.63 -0.12
CA LYS A 139 0.32 -2.56 -0.75
C LYS A 139 0.25 -2.71 -2.26
N ARG A 140 1.37 -3.00 -2.93
CA ARG A 140 1.42 -3.24 -4.39
C ARG A 140 0.65 -4.50 -4.79
N ASN A 141 0.82 -5.59 -4.06
CA ASN A 141 0.18 -6.87 -4.37
C ASN A 141 -1.34 -6.84 -4.20
N ILE A 142 -1.86 -6.08 -3.23
CA ILE A 142 -3.30 -5.92 -3.03
C ILE A 142 -3.90 -4.72 -3.78
N GLY A 143 -3.06 -3.87 -4.38
CA GLY A 143 -3.50 -2.67 -5.08
C GLY A 143 -4.17 -1.65 -4.15
N ALA A 144 -3.67 -1.51 -2.93
CA ALA A 144 -4.28 -0.61 -1.95
C ALA A 144 -3.95 0.86 -2.21
N THR A 145 -4.93 1.74 -1.96
CA THR A 145 -4.74 3.20 -2.03
C THR A 145 -4.11 3.74 -0.73
N GLU A 146 -4.51 3.18 0.40
CA GLU A 146 -3.94 3.43 1.73
C GLU A 146 -3.75 2.10 2.45
N MET A 147 -2.75 2.03 3.30
CA MET A 147 -2.47 0.83 4.08
C MET A 147 -1.88 1.20 5.44
N THR A 148 -2.29 0.44 6.44
CA THR A 148 -1.85 0.53 7.82
C THR A 148 -1.48 -0.86 8.34
N MET A 149 -0.32 -0.97 8.97
CA MET A 149 0.10 -2.13 9.74
C MET A 149 0.17 -1.76 11.22
N LEU A 150 -0.38 -2.62 12.06
CA LEU A 150 -0.26 -2.58 13.51
C LEU A 150 0.48 -3.82 13.97
N PHE A 151 1.48 -3.64 14.82
CA PHE A 151 2.25 -4.74 15.38
C PHE A 151 2.80 -4.37 16.75
N ASN A 152 3.14 -5.38 17.53
CA ASN A 152 3.79 -5.18 18.81
C ASN A 152 5.31 -5.18 18.64
N ASP A 153 5.94 -4.14 19.17
CA ASP A 153 7.37 -3.91 19.16
C ASP A 153 7.94 -3.84 20.58
N VAL A 154 9.26 -3.99 20.71
CA VAL A 154 9.96 -3.92 21.99
C VAL A 154 10.93 -2.75 21.93
N ILE A 155 10.66 -1.73 22.74
CA ILE A 155 11.58 -0.60 22.91
C ILE A 155 12.29 -0.72 24.26
N SER A 156 13.58 -0.37 24.30
CA SER A 156 14.32 -0.22 25.55
C SER A 156 13.92 1.10 26.19
N THR A 157 13.38 1.05 27.41
CA THR A 157 13.09 2.24 28.21
C THR A 157 13.96 2.27 29.46
N GLU A 158 14.56 3.41 29.77
CA GLU A 158 15.23 3.63 31.05
C GLU A 158 14.17 3.79 32.15
N GLU A 159 13.96 2.75 32.95
CA GLU A 159 13.14 2.82 34.15
C GLU A 159 14.06 2.78 35.39
N LYS A 160 13.69 3.53 36.43
CA LYS A 160 14.43 3.50 37.70
C LYS A 160 13.99 2.27 38.49
N ASP A 161 14.95 1.43 38.86
CA ASP A 161 14.73 0.31 39.78
C ASP A 161 14.37 0.82 41.20
N GLU A 162 13.96 -0.10 42.08
CA GLU A 162 13.66 0.17 43.50
C GLU A 162 14.82 0.87 44.25
N ASN A 163 16.05 0.77 43.73
CA ASN A 163 17.25 1.44 44.23
C ASN A 163 17.57 2.78 43.54
N ASN A 164 16.64 3.35 42.76
CA ASN A 164 16.81 4.60 41.99
C ASN A 164 17.87 4.56 40.88
N GLU A 165 18.40 3.37 40.55
CA GLU A 165 19.32 3.13 39.44
C GLU A 165 18.55 3.06 38.12
N LYS A 166 19.00 3.78 37.09
CA LYS A 166 18.45 3.68 35.74
C LYS A 166 18.85 2.34 35.14
N LYS A 167 17.89 1.45 34.91
CA LYS A 167 18.10 0.23 34.12
C LYS A 167 17.27 0.28 32.86
N GLU A 168 17.88 -0.12 31.76
CA GLU A 168 17.15 -0.38 30.52
C GLU A 168 16.29 -1.63 30.73
N ARG A 169 14.98 -1.46 30.67
CA ARG A 169 14.01 -2.56 30.69
C ARG A 169 13.28 -2.59 29.34
N PRO A 170 13.11 -3.80 28.74
CA PRO A 170 12.33 -3.93 27.52
C PRO A 170 10.86 -3.66 27.83
N LYS A 171 10.25 -2.74 27.10
CA LYS A 171 8.83 -2.42 27.19
C LYS A 171 8.13 -2.76 25.88
N LEU A 172 7.07 -3.57 25.99
CA LEU A 172 6.22 -3.87 24.85
C LEU A 172 5.38 -2.63 24.51
N THR A 173 5.46 -2.20 23.25
CA THR A 173 4.69 -1.09 22.71
C THR A 173 4.01 -1.50 21.43
N THR A 174 2.87 -0.91 21.12
CA THR A 174 2.25 -1.09 19.81
C THR A 174 2.83 -0.04 18.87
N SER A 175 3.23 -0.48 17.69
CA SER A 175 3.76 0.36 16.62
C SER A 175 2.76 0.39 15.46
N LEU A 176 2.70 1.55 14.81
CA LEU A 176 1.79 1.87 13.72
C LEU A 176 2.63 2.29 12.52
N LEU A 177 2.49 1.57 11.41
CA LEU A 177 3.08 1.94 10.13
C LEU A 177 1.94 2.24 9.15
N SER A 178 1.74 3.50 8.79
CA SER A 178 0.57 3.91 7.99
C SER A 178 0.95 4.89 6.87
N GLY A 179 0.18 4.87 5.78
CA GLY A 179 0.40 5.81 4.68
C GLY A 179 -0.40 5.54 3.42
N THR A 180 -0.15 6.37 2.41
CA THR A 180 -0.75 6.28 1.08
C THR A 180 0.33 6.00 0.04
N LYS A 181 1.23 6.95 -0.22
CA LYS A 181 2.36 6.75 -1.13
C LYS A 181 3.60 6.23 -0.39
N LYS A 182 3.93 6.86 0.73
CA LYS A 182 5.01 6.48 1.64
C LYS A 182 4.43 6.08 2.98
N CYS A 183 5.03 5.11 3.63
CA CYS A 183 4.71 4.73 4.99
C CYS A 183 5.38 5.68 5.99
N ASN A 184 4.69 5.95 7.10
CA ASN A 184 5.22 6.70 8.23
C ASN A 184 5.10 5.84 9.48
N PHE A 185 6.22 5.70 10.19
CA PHE A 185 6.27 4.99 11.45
C PHE A 185 5.85 5.90 12.60
N GLN A 186 4.95 5.42 13.45
CA GLN A 186 4.46 6.11 14.62
C GLN A 186 4.28 5.11 15.77
N GLN A 187 4.41 5.58 17.00
CA GLN A 187 4.05 4.79 18.16
C GLN A 187 2.52 4.76 18.31
N GLY A 188 1.94 3.57 18.42
CA GLY A 188 0.51 3.38 18.62
C GLY A 188 0.05 3.86 19.99
N ALA A 189 -1.17 4.40 20.05
CA ALA A 189 -1.79 4.92 21.26
C ALA A 189 -2.64 3.85 21.98
N ALA A 190 -3.51 4.30 22.88
CA ALA A 190 -4.43 3.40 23.59
C ALA A 190 -5.44 2.73 22.64
N LYS A 191 -5.90 3.48 21.62
CA LYS A 191 -6.87 3.00 20.63
C LYS A 191 -6.34 1.82 19.82
N GLU A 192 -5.10 1.88 19.36
CA GLU A 192 -4.47 0.81 18.57
C GLU A 192 -4.26 -0.45 19.43
N ARG A 193 -3.95 -0.28 20.72
CA ARG A 193 -3.87 -1.39 21.68
C ARG A 193 -5.22 -2.06 21.90
N GLU A 194 -6.28 -1.27 22.08
CA GLU A 194 -7.64 -1.79 22.22
C GLU A 194 -8.10 -2.52 20.96
N LEU A 195 -7.77 -1.98 19.78
CA LEU A 195 -8.06 -2.62 18.50
C LEU A 195 -7.30 -3.95 18.33
N MET A 196 -6.01 -4.00 18.68
CA MET A 196 -5.26 -5.27 18.67
C MET A 196 -5.88 -6.29 19.63
N ALA A 197 -6.35 -5.86 20.80
CA ALA A 197 -6.98 -6.74 21.78
C ALA A 197 -8.32 -7.33 21.29
N SER A 198 -9.12 -6.58 20.53
CA SER A 198 -10.39 -7.09 20.00
C SER A 198 -10.23 -8.17 18.91
N TYR A 199 -9.02 -8.31 18.35
CA TYR A 199 -8.67 -9.32 17.37
C TYR A 199 -7.76 -10.42 17.93
N ILE A 200 -7.59 -10.51 19.25
CA ILE A 200 -6.63 -11.44 19.87
C ILE A 200 -6.83 -12.90 19.43
N ASP A 201 -8.10 -13.33 19.33
CA ASP A 201 -8.49 -14.68 18.94
C ASP A 201 -8.35 -14.94 17.43
N LYS A 202 -8.00 -13.93 16.64
CA LYS A 202 -7.79 -13.98 15.19
C LYS A 202 -6.33 -13.97 14.78
N PHE A 203 -5.40 -13.85 15.73
CA PHE A 203 -3.98 -13.98 15.42
C PHE A 203 -3.60 -15.45 15.39
N HIS A 204 -3.28 -15.92 14.20
CA HIS A 204 -2.81 -17.27 13.93
C HIS A 204 -1.55 -17.22 13.08
N ASP A 205 -0.79 -18.31 13.06
CA ASP A 205 0.44 -18.42 12.25
C ASP A 205 0.15 -18.44 10.74
N VAL A 206 -1.13 -18.45 10.36
CA VAL A 206 -1.61 -18.33 8.98
C VAL A 206 -2.16 -16.93 8.75
N PHE A 207 -1.89 -16.38 7.57
CA PHE A 207 -2.53 -15.15 7.12
C PHE A 207 -4.03 -15.35 6.90
N GLU A 208 -4.84 -14.61 7.66
CA GLU A 208 -6.29 -14.65 7.59
C GLU A 208 -6.86 -13.28 7.20
N VAL A 209 -7.73 -13.27 6.19
CA VAL A 209 -8.52 -12.08 5.87
C VAL A 209 -9.78 -12.10 6.72
N THR A 210 -9.79 -11.34 7.81
CA THR A 210 -10.87 -11.32 8.81
C THR A 210 -12.09 -10.56 8.29
N GLU A 211 -11.88 -9.44 7.60
CA GLU A 211 -12.95 -8.62 7.05
C GLU A 211 -12.60 -8.13 5.65
N PHE A 212 -13.57 -8.23 4.74
CA PHE A 212 -13.47 -7.57 3.45
C PHE A 212 -14.84 -7.04 3.01
N ASN A 213 -14.92 -5.72 2.83
CA ASN A 213 -16.11 -5.04 2.36
C ASN A 213 -15.82 -4.34 1.01
N PRO A 214 -16.19 -4.97 -0.13
CA PRO A 214 -15.95 -4.40 -1.45
C PRO A 214 -16.64 -3.05 -1.69
N SER A 215 -17.84 -2.83 -1.12
CA SER A 215 -18.59 -1.59 -1.35
C SER A 215 -17.90 -0.39 -0.68
N LYS A 216 -17.30 -0.61 0.50
CA LYS A 216 -16.50 0.41 1.22
C LYS A 216 -15.02 0.38 0.86
N GLY A 217 -14.60 -0.60 0.07
CA GLY A 217 -13.20 -0.91 -0.22
C GLY A 217 -12.38 -1.18 1.03
N GLN A 218 -12.97 -1.74 2.10
CA GLN A 218 -12.29 -1.98 3.37
C GLN A 218 -11.75 -3.39 3.44
N PHE A 219 -10.51 -3.51 3.88
CA PHE A 219 -9.81 -4.78 4.06
C PHE A 219 -9.17 -4.81 5.44
N VAL A 220 -9.39 -5.90 6.17
CA VAL A 220 -8.70 -6.23 7.43
C VAL A 220 -8.18 -7.65 7.34
N ALA A 221 -6.93 -7.85 7.72
CA ALA A 221 -6.32 -9.16 7.86
C ALA A 221 -5.45 -9.23 9.10
N THR A 222 -5.26 -10.44 9.61
CA THR A 222 -4.41 -10.74 10.76
C THR A 222 -3.44 -11.84 10.39
N ALA A 223 -2.25 -11.77 10.97
CA ALA A 223 -1.27 -12.85 10.92
C ALA A 223 -0.40 -12.78 12.16
N GLN A 224 0.31 -13.86 12.43
CA GLN A 224 1.33 -13.93 13.46
C GLN A 224 2.63 -14.39 12.81
N ILE A 225 3.76 -13.76 13.11
CA ILE A 225 5.10 -14.22 12.69
C ILE A 225 5.93 -14.42 13.95
N GLU A 226 6.43 -15.64 14.21
CA GLU A 226 7.20 -15.97 15.41
C GLU A 226 6.54 -15.45 16.72
N ARG A 227 5.21 -15.64 16.87
CA ARG A 227 4.40 -15.14 18.00
C ARG A 227 4.20 -13.63 18.07
N SER A 228 4.69 -12.87 17.09
CA SER A 228 4.37 -11.45 16.96
C SER A 228 3.06 -11.28 16.18
N PRO A 229 1.99 -10.77 16.80
CA PRO A 229 0.74 -10.49 16.11
C PRO A 229 0.89 -9.23 15.24
N ILE A 230 0.35 -9.31 14.03
CA ILE A 230 0.36 -8.23 13.04
C ILE A 230 -1.04 -8.11 12.45
N MET A 231 -1.60 -6.90 12.50
CA MET A 231 -2.87 -6.55 11.86
C MET A 231 -2.61 -5.65 10.66
N PHE A 232 -3.29 -5.95 9.55
CA PHE A 232 -3.24 -5.21 8.31
C PHE A 232 -4.61 -4.59 8.07
N MET A 233 -4.64 -3.29 7.81
CA MET A 233 -5.84 -2.58 7.39
C MET A 233 -5.52 -1.84 6.10
N ALA A 234 -6.37 -1.95 5.08
CA ALA A 234 -6.13 -1.27 3.82
C ALA A 234 -7.42 -0.82 3.15
N ARG A 235 -7.29 0.12 2.20
CA ARG A 235 -8.33 0.39 1.22
C ARG A 235 -7.98 -0.20 -0.11
N THR A 236 -8.76 -1.19 -0.55
CA THR A 236 -8.63 -1.79 -1.88
C THR A 236 -10.01 -2.02 -2.47
N ALA A 237 -10.14 -1.77 -3.77
CA ALA A 237 -11.40 -1.92 -4.48
C ALA A 237 -11.81 -3.40 -4.64
N GLN A 238 -10.82 -4.30 -4.69
CA GLN A 238 -11.04 -5.72 -4.94
C GLN A 238 -9.93 -6.56 -4.31
N LEU A 239 -10.28 -7.79 -3.91
CA LEU A 239 -9.34 -8.78 -3.44
C LEU A 239 -9.69 -10.14 -4.03
N ASN A 240 -8.94 -10.55 -5.04
CA ASN A 240 -9.16 -11.81 -5.76
C ASN A 240 -8.41 -12.99 -5.12
N GLN A 241 -8.68 -14.20 -5.63
CA GLN A 241 -8.09 -15.42 -5.09
C GLN A 241 -6.57 -15.49 -5.28
N LEU A 242 -6.05 -15.00 -6.42
CA LEU A 242 -4.61 -14.96 -6.68
C LEU A 242 -3.88 -14.13 -5.62
N GLN A 243 -4.38 -12.93 -5.33
CA GLN A 243 -3.85 -12.05 -4.29
C GLN A 243 -3.83 -12.76 -2.94
N ARG A 244 -4.95 -13.39 -2.54
CA ARG A 244 -5.04 -14.14 -1.27
C ARG A 244 -4.02 -15.27 -1.21
N THR A 245 -3.85 -16.03 -2.29
CA THR A 245 -2.89 -17.13 -2.37
C THR A 245 -1.44 -16.64 -2.31
N VAL A 246 -1.10 -15.55 -3.00
CA VAL A 246 0.25 -14.96 -2.95
C VAL A 246 0.60 -14.49 -1.55
N LEU A 247 -0.31 -13.76 -0.88
CA LEU A 247 -0.12 -13.32 0.49
C LEU A 247 0.08 -14.52 1.42
N ALA A 248 -0.84 -15.51 1.38
CA ALA A 248 -0.74 -16.71 2.20
C ALA A 248 0.56 -17.48 1.96
N ALA A 249 1.02 -17.61 0.72
CA ALA A 249 2.28 -18.28 0.39
C ALA A 249 3.49 -17.58 1.02
N VAL A 250 3.54 -16.25 0.97
CA VAL A 250 4.62 -15.49 1.61
C VAL A 250 4.56 -15.63 3.14
N PHE A 251 3.40 -15.49 3.77
CA PHE A 251 3.28 -15.66 5.22
C PHE A 251 3.63 -17.07 5.70
N ASN A 252 3.18 -18.11 4.98
CA ASN A 252 3.58 -19.48 5.27
C ASN A 252 5.10 -19.66 5.13
N GLY A 253 5.70 -18.99 4.14
CA GLY A 253 7.15 -18.87 4.04
C GLY A 253 7.76 -18.21 5.28
N LEU A 254 7.17 -17.18 5.87
CA LEU A 254 7.74 -16.50 7.03
C LEU A 254 7.67 -17.32 8.34
N GLN A 255 6.90 -18.41 8.41
CA GLN A 255 6.78 -19.24 9.63
C GLN A 255 7.89 -20.28 9.85
N VAL A 256 8.89 -20.35 8.96
CA VAL A 256 9.93 -21.42 8.97
C VAL A 256 11.22 -20.96 9.61
#